data_AF-A0A7C4FII8-F1
#
_entry.id   AF-A0A7C4FII8-F1
#
_cell.length_a   1.000
_cell.length_b   1.000
_cell.length_c   1.000
_cell.angle_alpha   90.00
_cell.angle_beta   90.00
_cell.angle_gamma   90.00
#
_symmetry.space_group_name_H-M   'P 1'
#
loop_
_entity.id
_entity.type
_entity.pdbx_description
1 polymer ?
#
loop_
_entity_poly.entity_id
_entity_poly.type
_entity_poly.pdbx_seq_one_letter_code
_entity_poly.pdbx_strand_id
1 'polypeptide(L)'
;MMHSFHSPLARIKSLTPPTNYPEIDLVRLINYRTFESCIKNEIRCTIVSLMARGATLANEIASALGISRTAVYRHLNALRRSGVITYYNGRFYIAARLFLIYDVEVDENGFIKLIIHPNKGGFIDETVGFALVKGEFCKCDTCIARDRCLVAVKNLAKKLDVKIRSEEPLSGFREIVEEITRRDIARIMRESYLVVKVAEEVSKEAE
;
A
#
# COMPACT_ATOMS: atom_id res chain seq x y z
N MET A 1 8.49 35.97 5.34
CA MET A 1 8.43 34.61 5.92
C MET A 1 7.35 33.83 5.20
N MET A 2 7.69 33.11 4.14
CA MET A 2 6.74 32.23 3.43
C MET A 2 6.90 30.82 3.98
N HIS A 3 6.04 30.41 4.90
CA HIS A 3 5.83 28.98 5.13
C HIS A 3 5.10 28.45 3.89
N SER A 4 5.83 27.86 2.94
CA SER A 4 5.20 27.13 1.84
C SER A 4 4.53 25.89 2.42
N PHE A 5 3.28 26.01 2.84
CA PHE A 5 2.44 24.86 3.16
C PHE A 5 2.30 24.05 1.86
N HIS A 6 3.16 23.06 1.66
CA HIS A 6 2.96 22.09 0.60
C HIS A 6 1.59 21.44 0.85
N SER A 7 0.75 21.37 -0.19
CA SER A 7 -0.56 20.75 -0.05
C SER A 7 -0.39 19.26 0.36
N PRO A 8 -1.35 18.67 1.09
CA PRO A 8 -1.33 17.24 1.43
C PRO A 8 -1.01 16.34 0.23
N LEU A 9 -1.58 16.69 -0.93
CA LEU A 9 -1.36 15.97 -2.19
C LEU A 9 0.08 16.10 -2.71
N ALA A 10 0.72 17.26 -2.57
CA ALA A 10 2.10 17.47 -3.01
C ALA A 10 3.08 16.56 -2.24
N ARG A 11 2.87 16.40 -0.93
CA ARG A 11 3.67 15.49 -0.10
C ARG A 11 3.54 14.03 -0.55
N ILE A 12 2.32 13.57 -0.79
CA ILE A 12 2.08 12.17 -1.22
C ILE A 12 2.58 11.94 -2.66
N LYS A 13 2.50 12.97 -3.53
CA LYS A 13 3.09 12.95 -4.87
C LYS A 13 4.63 12.84 -4.88
N SER A 14 5.31 13.07 -3.76
CA SER A 14 6.76 12.85 -3.66
C SER A 14 7.14 11.36 -3.51
N LEU A 15 6.17 10.49 -3.24
CA LEU A 15 6.34 9.04 -3.26
C LEU A 15 6.33 8.57 -4.72
N THR A 16 7.50 8.48 -5.33
CA THR A 16 7.69 8.25 -6.76
C THR A 16 7.69 6.75 -7.07
N PRO A 17 6.75 6.25 -7.91
CA PRO A 17 6.86 4.90 -8.46
C PRO A 17 8.05 4.81 -9.44
N PRO A 18 8.45 3.59 -9.84
CA PRO A 18 9.42 3.39 -10.91
C PRO A 18 9.01 4.10 -12.21
N THR A 19 9.99 4.53 -13.02
CA THR A 19 9.82 5.43 -14.17
C THR A 19 8.83 4.95 -15.24
N ASN A 20 8.58 3.64 -15.32
CA ASN A 20 7.69 3.03 -16.31
C ASN A 20 6.30 2.65 -15.76
N TYR A 21 5.93 3.17 -14.59
CA TYR A 21 4.59 2.94 -14.03
C TYR A 21 3.55 3.84 -14.70
N PRO A 22 2.31 3.36 -14.90
CA PRO A 22 1.20 4.24 -15.27
C PRO A 22 0.90 5.23 -14.14
N GLU A 23 -0.02 6.17 -14.39
CA GLU A 23 -0.58 6.94 -13.29
C GLU A 23 -1.31 5.99 -12.32
N ILE A 24 -0.92 6.09 -11.04
CA ILE A 24 -1.45 5.28 -9.94
C ILE A 24 -2.02 6.19 -8.87
N ASP A 25 -2.87 5.65 -8.01
CA ASP A 25 -3.50 6.42 -6.96
C ASP A 25 -2.45 6.98 -5.98
N LEU A 26 -2.73 8.16 -5.42
CA LEU A 26 -1.87 8.72 -4.38
C LEU A 26 -2.03 7.94 -3.08
N VAL A 27 -3.28 7.75 -2.65
CA VAL A 27 -3.65 6.97 -1.47
C VAL A 27 -4.76 6.01 -1.85
N ARG A 28 -4.64 4.77 -1.40
CA ARG A 28 -5.73 3.80 -1.48
C ARG A 28 -6.02 3.20 -0.12
N LEU A 29 -7.29 3.23 0.27
CA LEU A 29 -7.77 2.60 1.50
C LEU A 29 -8.19 1.16 1.18
N ILE A 30 -7.66 0.18 1.92
CA ILE A 30 -7.96 -1.24 1.76
C ILE A 30 -8.63 -1.75 3.03
N ASN A 31 -9.74 -2.48 2.89
CA ASN A 31 -10.41 -3.04 4.06
C ASN A 31 -9.48 -4.02 4.81
N TYR A 32 -9.55 -4.02 6.14
CA TYR A 32 -8.75 -4.82 7.04
C TYR A 32 -8.72 -6.30 6.65
N ARG A 33 -9.89 -6.91 6.46
CA ARG A 33 -10.01 -8.35 6.14
C ARG A 33 -9.38 -8.67 4.79
N THR A 34 -9.61 -7.80 3.81
CA THR A 34 -9.04 -7.90 2.47
C THR A 34 -7.52 -7.80 2.50
N PHE A 35 -6.97 -6.84 3.24
CA PHE A 35 -5.53 -6.70 3.44
C PHE A 35 -4.93 -7.92 4.12
N GLU A 36 -5.50 -8.37 5.25
CA GLU A 36 -5.03 -9.55 5.97
C GLU A 36 -4.98 -10.80 5.08
N SER A 37 -6.03 -11.03 4.29
CA SER A 37 -6.08 -12.17 3.37
C SER A 37 -4.95 -12.14 2.33
N CYS A 38 -4.49 -10.94 1.96
CA CYS A 38 -3.36 -10.78 1.04
C CYS A 38 -2.04 -11.08 1.74
N ILE A 39 -1.81 -10.50 2.93
CA ILE A 39 -0.53 -10.57 3.62
C ILE A 39 -0.27 -11.89 4.35
N LYS A 40 -1.33 -12.65 4.67
CA LYS A 40 -1.21 -14.02 5.23
C LYS A 40 -0.64 -15.03 4.23
N ASN A 41 -0.61 -14.69 2.94
CA ASN A 41 -0.02 -15.52 1.90
C ASN A 41 1.37 -14.98 1.51
N GLU A 42 2.41 -15.75 1.83
CA GLU A 42 3.81 -15.33 1.59
C GLU A 42 4.14 -15.20 0.10
N ILE A 43 3.53 -16.01 -0.77
CA ILE A 43 3.69 -15.90 -2.22
C ILE A 43 3.15 -14.55 -2.69
N ARG A 44 1.98 -14.11 -2.21
CA ARG A 44 1.44 -12.77 -2.53
C ARG A 44 2.34 -11.65 -2.07
N CYS A 45 2.89 -11.74 -0.85
CA CYS A 45 3.87 -10.76 -0.37
C CYS A 45 5.10 -10.68 -1.27
N THR A 46 5.60 -11.84 -1.70
CA THR A 46 6.77 -11.94 -2.59
C THR A 46 6.45 -11.36 -3.98
N ILE A 47 5.27 -11.64 -4.54
CA ILE A 47 4.79 -11.07 -5.80
C ILE A 47 4.78 -9.53 -5.73
N VAL A 48 4.17 -8.96 -4.69
CA VAL A 48 4.12 -7.50 -4.49
C VAL A 48 5.53 -6.91 -4.41
N SER A 49 6.45 -7.59 -3.73
CA SER A 49 7.85 -7.17 -3.65
C SER A 49 8.58 -7.22 -5.01
N LEU A 50 8.36 -8.26 -5.81
CA LEU A 50 8.91 -8.37 -7.16
C LEU A 50 8.35 -7.28 -8.09
N MET A 51 7.05 -7.02 -8.02
CA MET A 51 6.40 -5.96 -8.81
C MET A 51 6.95 -4.59 -8.49
N ALA A 52 7.18 -4.31 -7.20
CA ALA A 52 7.80 -3.08 -6.75
C ALA A 52 9.22 -2.87 -7.30
N ARG A 53 9.91 -3.96 -7.66
CA ARG A 53 11.23 -3.94 -8.33
C ARG A 53 11.14 -3.95 -9.85
N GLY A 54 9.94 -3.90 -10.42
CA GLY A 54 9.71 -3.77 -11.86
C GLY A 54 9.25 -5.04 -12.58
N ALA A 55 9.06 -6.17 -11.88
CA ALA A 55 8.47 -7.37 -12.49
C ALA A 55 6.98 -7.14 -12.76
N THR A 56 6.61 -6.81 -13.99
CA THR A 56 5.24 -6.38 -14.34
C THR A 56 4.49 -7.43 -15.15
N LEU A 57 5.16 -8.47 -15.63
CA LEU A 57 4.56 -9.56 -16.39
C LEU A 57 4.43 -10.84 -15.56
N ALA A 58 3.35 -11.59 -15.80
CA ALA A 58 3.11 -12.84 -15.08
C ALA A 58 4.18 -13.92 -15.34
N ASN A 59 4.80 -13.93 -16.53
CA ASN A 59 5.89 -14.85 -16.85
C ASN A 59 7.20 -14.51 -16.10
N GLU A 60 7.53 -13.22 -15.96
CA GLU A 60 8.68 -12.75 -15.17
C GLU A 60 8.52 -13.19 -13.71
N ILE A 61 7.33 -12.97 -13.15
CA ILE A 61 6.99 -13.36 -11.78
C ILE A 61 7.02 -14.88 -11.61
N ALA A 62 6.46 -15.63 -12.56
CA ALA A 62 6.47 -17.09 -12.55
C ALA A 62 7.90 -17.65 -12.55
N SER A 63 8.76 -17.10 -13.41
CA SER A 63 10.16 -17.49 -13.51
C SER A 63 10.92 -17.18 -12.21
N ALA A 64 10.68 -16.02 -11.60
CA ALA A 64 11.35 -15.63 -10.35
C ALA A 64 10.92 -16.49 -9.15
N LEU A 65 9.69 -17.00 -9.15
CA LEU A 65 9.13 -17.80 -8.06
C LEU A 65 9.26 -19.31 -8.27
N GLY A 66 9.62 -19.77 -9.48
CA GLY A 66 9.67 -21.19 -9.81
C GLY A 66 8.29 -21.87 -9.79
N ILE A 67 7.21 -21.15 -10.07
CA ILE A 67 5.83 -21.67 -10.10
C ILE A 67 5.16 -21.45 -11.45
N SER A 68 4.10 -22.20 -11.74
CA SER A 68 3.40 -22.09 -13.03
C SER A 68 2.75 -20.72 -13.24
N ARG A 69 2.67 -20.29 -14.50
CA ARG A 69 2.00 -19.03 -14.89
C ARG A 69 0.55 -18.99 -14.41
N THR A 70 -0.17 -20.11 -14.49
CA THR A 70 -1.55 -20.24 -14.00
C THR A 70 -1.66 -20.03 -12.49
N ALA A 71 -0.71 -20.55 -11.70
CA ALA A 71 -0.67 -20.30 -10.26
C ALA A 71 -0.41 -18.81 -9.97
N VAL A 72 0.51 -18.17 -10.70
CA VAL A 72 0.76 -16.72 -10.58
C VAL A 72 -0.51 -15.91 -10.87
N TYR A 73 -1.24 -16.20 -11.94
CA TYR A 73 -2.49 -15.50 -12.25
C TYR A 73 -3.54 -15.61 -11.13
N ARG A 74 -3.64 -16.74 -10.43
CA ARG A 74 -4.53 -16.87 -9.26
C ARG A 74 -4.13 -15.89 -8.14
N HIS A 75 -2.84 -15.74 -7.87
CA HIS A 75 -2.36 -14.78 -6.87
C HIS A 75 -2.53 -13.33 -7.33
N LEU A 76 -2.22 -13.02 -8.58
CA LEU A 76 -2.41 -11.69 -9.16
C LEU A 76 -3.88 -11.27 -9.15
N ASN A 77 -4.80 -12.18 -9.51
CA ASN A 77 -6.23 -11.91 -9.45
C ASN A 77 -6.72 -11.64 -8.03
N ALA A 78 -6.22 -12.38 -7.04
CA ALA A 78 -6.53 -12.10 -5.63
C ALA A 78 -6.03 -10.72 -5.19
N LEU A 79 -4.80 -10.35 -5.58
CA LEU A 79 -4.21 -9.03 -5.29
C LEU A 79 -4.92 -7.89 -6.04
N ARG A 80 -5.46 -8.16 -7.24
CA ARG A 80 -6.21 -7.19 -8.04
C ARG A 80 -7.57 -6.92 -7.40
N ARG A 81 -8.28 -7.99 -7.04
CA ARG A 81 -9.57 -7.92 -6.33
C ARG A 81 -9.46 -7.25 -4.98
N SER A 82 -8.31 -7.36 -4.32
CA SER A 82 -8.06 -6.67 -3.06
C SER A 82 -7.73 -5.20 -3.23
N GLY A 83 -7.51 -4.72 -4.45
CA GLY A 83 -7.13 -3.35 -4.75
C GLY A 83 -5.65 -3.03 -4.53
N VAL A 84 -4.81 -4.02 -4.20
CA VAL A 84 -3.36 -3.81 -3.99
C VAL A 84 -2.65 -3.55 -5.31
N ILE A 85 -3.08 -4.21 -6.38
CA ILE A 85 -2.51 -4.07 -7.72
C ILE A 85 -3.57 -3.68 -8.75
N THR A 86 -3.11 -3.14 -9.88
CA THR A 86 -3.91 -2.83 -11.06
C THR A 86 -3.34 -3.54 -12.28
N TYR A 87 -4.18 -3.73 -13.30
CA TYR A 87 -3.78 -4.28 -14.59
C TYR A 87 -3.99 -3.22 -15.66
N TYR A 88 -2.95 -2.92 -16.44
CA TYR A 88 -2.97 -1.87 -17.45
C TYR A 88 -2.04 -2.25 -18.60
N ASN A 89 -2.52 -2.12 -19.85
CA ASN A 89 -1.75 -2.41 -21.07
C ASN A 89 -0.93 -3.72 -21.01
N GLY A 90 -1.57 -4.83 -20.63
CA GLY A 90 -0.91 -6.14 -20.61
C GLY A 90 -0.10 -6.44 -19.35
N ARG A 91 0.02 -5.50 -18.41
CA ARG A 91 0.98 -5.53 -17.29
C ARG A 91 0.32 -5.27 -15.94
N PHE A 92 0.91 -5.78 -14.88
CA PHE A 92 0.48 -5.59 -13.49
C PHE A 92 1.35 -4.55 -12.79
N TYR A 93 0.72 -3.67 -12.00
CA TYR A 93 1.40 -2.60 -11.26
C TYR A 93 0.85 -2.48 -9.84
N ILE A 94 1.67 -2.03 -8.90
CA ILE A 94 1.19 -1.56 -7.60
C ILE A 94 0.22 -0.40 -7.82
N ALA A 95 -0.94 -0.43 -7.17
CA ALA A 95 -2.04 0.44 -7.57
C ALA A 95 -2.06 1.82 -6.90
N ALA A 96 -1.24 2.03 -5.87
CA ALA A 96 -1.17 3.29 -5.14
C ALA A 96 0.23 3.53 -4.57
N ARG A 97 0.52 4.80 -4.27
CA ARG A 97 1.78 5.21 -3.63
C ARG A 97 1.79 4.95 -2.13
N LEU A 98 0.63 5.13 -1.49
CA LEU A 98 0.40 4.87 -0.07
C LEU A 98 -0.89 4.04 0.10
N PHE A 99 -0.80 2.97 0.86
CA PHE A 99 -1.93 2.13 1.23
C PHE A 99 -2.21 2.30 2.72
N LEU A 100 -3.43 2.70 3.05
CA LEU A 100 -3.94 2.76 4.42
C LEU A 100 -4.95 1.65 4.63
N ILE A 101 -4.93 1.04 5.79
CA ILE A 101 -5.85 -0.07 6.10
C ILE A 101 -6.97 0.44 6.96
N TYR A 102 -8.21 0.12 6.59
CA TYR A 102 -9.38 0.59 7.32
C TYR A 102 -10.35 -0.53 7.66
N ASP A 103 -11.16 -0.32 8.68
CA ASP A 103 -12.40 -1.04 8.90
C ASP A 103 -13.58 -0.07 9.00
N VAL A 104 -14.78 -0.62 9.01
CA VAL A 104 -16.03 0.15 9.06
C VAL A 104 -16.87 -0.33 10.24
N GLU A 105 -17.22 0.60 11.11
CA GLU A 105 -18.31 0.44 12.08
C GLU A 105 -19.53 1.20 11.55
N VAL A 106 -20.71 0.57 11.64
CA VAL A 106 -21.99 1.23 11.35
C VAL A 106 -22.80 1.22 12.63
N ASP A 107 -23.24 2.39 13.06
CA ASP A 107 -24.09 2.50 14.25
C ASP A 107 -25.58 2.29 13.91
N GLU A 108 -26.42 2.30 14.95
CA GLU A 108 -27.87 2.10 14.83
C GLU A 108 -28.58 3.18 13.99
N ASN A 109 -27.98 4.35 13.87
CA ASN A 109 -28.51 5.46 13.07
C ASN A 109 -27.98 5.45 11.62
N GLY A 110 -27.17 4.46 11.26
CA GLY A 110 -26.54 4.35 9.95
C GLY A 110 -25.32 5.25 9.77
N PHE A 111 -24.74 5.83 10.83
CA PHE A 111 -23.47 6.54 10.72
C PHE A 111 -22.33 5.56 10.46
N ILE A 112 -21.56 5.85 9.42
CA ILE A 112 -20.41 5.07 9.01
C ILE A 112 -19.16 5.68 9.64
N LYS A 113 -18.54 4.95 10.56
CA LYS A 113 -17.26 5.30 11.17
C LYS A 113 -16.15 4.50 10.51
N LEU A 114 -15.26 5.22 9.83
CA LEU A 114 -14.06 4.66 9.19
C LEU A 114 -12.92 4.63 10.21
N ILE A 115 -12.40 3.44 10.49
CA ILE A 115 -11.33 3.22 11.47
C ILE A 115 -10.06 2.87 10.71
N ILE A 116 -9.06 3.75 10.76
CA ILE A 116 -7.75 3.45 10.15
C ILE A 116 -6.90 2.65 11.15
N HIS A 117 -6.26 1.58 10.68
CA HIS A 117 -5.31 0.78 11.47
C HIS A 117 -3.89 1.29 11.23
N PRO A 118 -3.31 2.09 12.13
CA PRO A 118 -2.07 2.82 11.85
C PRO A 118 -0.83 1.90 11.80
N ASN A 119 -0.92 0.70 12.35
CA ASN A 119 0.16 -0.28 12.32
C ASN A 119 0.17 -1.16 11.05
N LYS A 120 -0.72 -0.93 10.09
CA LYS A 120 -0.83 -1.72 8.86
C LYS A 120 -0.90 -0.82 7.63
N GLY A 121 -0.31 -1.28 6.54
CA GLY A 121 -0.37 -0.57 5.26
C GLY A 121 0.78 -0.93 4.35
N GLY A 122 1.06 -0.02 3.42
CA GLY A 122 2.25 -0.14 2.59
C GLY A 122 2.50 1.13 1.79
N PHE A 123 3.73 1.30 1.32
CA PHE A 123 4.10 2.50 0.59
C PHE A 123 5.25 2.22 -0.38
N ILE A 124 5.31 3.01 -1.43
CA ILE A 124 6.43 3.00 -2.37
C ILE A 124 7.62 3.73 -1.74
N ASP A 125 8.79 3.12 -1.83
CA ASP A 125 10.06 3.69 -1.39
C ASP A 125 11.15 3.38 -2.41
N GLU A 126 12.04 4.35 -2.65
CA GLU A 126 13.08 4.25 -3.68
C GLU A 126 14.17 3.22 -3.34
N THR A 127 14.33 2.90 -2.05
CA THR A 127 15.38 2.00 -1.55
C THR A 127 14.90 0.55 -1.54
N VAL A 128 13.67 0.31 -1.08
CA VAL A 128 13.11 -1.05 -0.93
C VAL A 128 12.06 -1.41 -1.99
N GLY A 129 11.73 -0.48 -2.89
CA GLY A 129 10.67 -0.59 -3.90
C GLY A 129 9.29 -0.40 -3.28
N PHE A 130 8.89 -1.35 -2.42
CA PHE A 130 7.62 -1.29 -1.70
C PHE A 130 7.78 -1.86 -0.30
N ALA A 131 7.48 -1.04 0.70
CA ALA A 131 7.45 -1.44 2.09
C ALA A 131 6.03 -1.88 2.44
N LEU A 132 5.87 -3.15 2.81
CA LEU A 132 4.62 -3.69 3.30
C LEU A 132 4.68 -3.80 4.83
N VAL A 133 3.85 -3.03 5.52
CA VAL A 133 3.78 -3.01 6.99
C VAL A 133 2.61 -3.87 7.43
N LYS A 134 2.93 -5.03 8.01
CA LYS A 134 1.98 -6.12 8.28
C LYS A 134 1.46 -6.13 9.74
N GLY A 135 1.62 -5.03 10.48
CA GLY A 135 1.26 -4.98 11.90
C GLY A 135 2.00 -6.05 12.71
N GLU A 136 1.24 -6.76 13.51
CA GLU A 136 1.63 -7.89 14.35
C GLU A 136 2.30 -9.06 13.59
N PHE A 137 2.17 -9.15 12.26
CA PHE A 137 2.94 -10.11 11.46
C PHE A 137 4.38 -9.63 11.14
N CYS A 138 4.73 -8.40 11.48
CA CYS A 138 6.10 -7.91 11.44
C CYS A 138 6.84 -8.32 12.71
N LYS A 139 7.83 -9.20 12.58
CA LYS A 139 8.73 -9.58 13.67
C LYS A 139 10.00 -8.73 13.61
N CYS A 140 9.89 -7.44 13.94
CA CYS A 140 11.00 -6.48 13.78
C CYS A 140 12.29 -6.93 14.47
N ASP A 141 12.18 -7.56 15.64
CA ASP A 141 13.32 -7.97 16.47
C ASP A 141 14.19 -9.06 15.82
N THR A 142 13.62 -9.88 14.95
CA THR A 142 14.32 -10.98 14.27
C THR A 142 14.35 -10.83 12.75
N CYS A 143 13.87 -9.69 12.23
CA CYS A 143 13.76 -9.46 10.80
C CYS A 143 15.09 -8.99 10.21
N ILE A 144 15.64 -9.75 9.27
CA ILE A 144 16.86 -9.39 8.52
C ILE A 144 16.74 -8.07 7.74
N ALA A 145 15.51 -7.65 7.42
CA ALA A 145 15.24 -6.42 6.68
C ALA A 145 14.93 -5.22 7.59
N ARG A 146 15.05 -5.37 8.92
CA ARG A 146 14.67 -4.35 9.90
C ARG A 146 15.28 -2.99 9.60
N ASP A 147 16.58 -2.91 9.39
CA ASP A 147 17.27 -1.62 9.21
C ASP A 147 16.89 -0.95 7.89
N ARG A 148 16.75 -1.74 6.81
CA ARG A 148 16.24 -1.23 5.53
C ARG A 148 14.81 -0.73 5.66
N CYS A 149 13.97 -1.42 6.44
CA CYS A 149 12.61 -1.00 6.73
C CYS A 149 12.59 0.31 7.54
N LEU A 150 13.47 0.45 8.54
CA LEU A 150 13.58 1.68 9.33
C LEU A 150 13.99 2.86 8.45
N VAL A 151 14.95 2.67 7.55
CA VAL A 151 15.35 3.69 6.58
C VAL A 151 14.18 4.10 5.69
N ALA A 152 13.44 3.13 5.14
CA ALA A 152 12.25 3.40 4.32
C ALA A 152 11.18 4.18 5.10
N VAL A 153 10.93 3.83 6.37
CA VAL A 153 9.99 4.54 7.25
C VAL A 153 10.46 5.96 7.55
N LYS A 154 11.76 6.17 7.84
CA LYS A 154 12.34 7.51 8.05
C LYS A 154 12.26 8.37 6.78
N ASN A 155 12.50 7.77 5.60
CA ASN A 155 12.34 8.45 4.32
C ASN A 155 10.88 8.84 4.06
N LEU A 156 9.94 7.95 4.35
CA LEU A 156 8.50 8.24 4.28
C LEU A 156 8.14 9.43 5.17
N ALA A 157 8.58 9.42 6.44
CA ALA A 157 8.35 10.50 7.38
C ALA A 157 8.86 11.85 6.85
N LYS A 158 10.08 11.87 6.31
CA LYS A 158 10.67 13.07 5.68
C LYS A 158 9.85 13.57 4.49
N LYS A 159 9.46 12.67 3.57
CA LYS A 159 8.65 13.00 2.39
C LYS A 159 7.25 13.51 2.74
N LEU A 160 6.68 12.97 3.81
CA LEU A 160 5.37 13.37 4.32
C LEU A 160 5.43 14.50 5.36
N ASP A 161 6.61 15.08 5.62
CA ASP A 161 6.81 16.13 6.62
C ASP A 161 6.17 15.75 7.98
N VAL A 162 6.50 14.55 8.46
CA VAL A 162 6.07 14.02 9.76
C VAL A 162 7.31 13.80 10.62
N LYS A 163 7.24 14.28 11.87
CA LYS A 163 8.27 14.02 12.87
C LYS A 163 7.95 12.70 13.56
N ILE A 164 8.86 11.74 13.48
CA ILE A 164 8.78 10.48 14.23
C ILE A 164 9.85 10.44 15.32
N ARG A 165 9.53 9.78 16.44
CA ARG A 165 10.46 9.57 17.57
C ARG A 165 10.92 8.13 17.69
N SER A 166 10.15 7.19 17.14
CA SER A 166 10.46 5.76 17.21
C SER A 166 11.69 5.35 16.40
N GLU A 167 12.51 4.48 17.01
CA GLU A 167 13.65 3.81 16.38
C GLU A 167 13.31 2.39 15.88
N GLU A 168 12.04 1.99 16.03
CA GLU A 168 11.51 0.74 15.49
C GLU A 168 10.65 1.01 14.24
N PRO A 169 10.81 0.25 13.14
CA PRO A 169 10.06 0.50 11.92
C PRO A 169 8.53 0.52 12.10
N LEU A 170 7.98 -0.44 12.85
CA LEU A 170 6.53 -0.56 13.02
C LEU A 170 5.95 0.61 13.81
N SER A 171 6.59 0.96 14.92
CA SER A 171 6.20 2.09 15.77
C SER A 171 6.37 3.43 15.04
N GLY A 172 7.43 3.59 14.26
CA GLY A 172 7.64 4.78 13.41
C GLY A 172 6.58 4.91 12.32
N PHE A 173 6.21 3.81 11.65
CA PHE A 173 5.13 3.83 10.66
C PHE A 173 3.78 4.18 11.30
N ARG A 174 3.49 3.66 12.50
CA ARG A 174 2.28 3.99 13.25
C ARG A 174 2.16 5.50 13.49
N GLU A 175 3.23 6.14 13.97
CA GLU A 175 3.26 7.60 14.17
C GLU A 175 2.98 8.37 12.87
N ILE A 176 3.54 7.91 11.75
CA ILE A 176 3.29 8.52 10.43
C ILE A 176 1.81 8.43 10.07
N VAL A 177 1.21 7.23 10.16
CA VAL A 177 -0.17 7.01 9.75
C VAL A 177 -1.14 7.78 10.63
N GLU A 178 -0.93 7.82 11.94
CA GLU A 178 -1.74 8.62 12.87
C GLU A 178 -1.71 10.11 12.50
N GLU A 179 -0.53 10.66 12.23
CA GLU A 179 -0.36 12.06 11.88
C GLU A 179 -1.05 12.40 10.55
N ILE A 180 -0.75 11.65 9.48
CA ILE A 180 -1.31 11.93 8.16
C ILE A 180 -2.80 11.65 8.09
N THR A 181 -3.32 10.68 8.85
CA THR A 181 -4.77 10.42 8.89
C THR A 181 -5.50 11.64 9.42
N ARG A 182 -5.02 12.20 10.53
CA ARG A 182 -5.58 13.38 11.19
C ARG A 182 -5.41 14.65 10.37
N ARG A 183 -4.21 14.88 9.82
CA ARG A 183 -3.82 16.12 9.15
C ARG A 183 -4.24 16.18 7.68
N ASP A 184 -4.01 15.10 6.96
CA ASP A 184 -4.05 15.07 5.50
C ASP A 184 -5.28 14.31 4.97
N ILE A 185 -5.48 13.05 5.38
CA ILE A 185 -6.55 12.19 4.85
C ILE A 185 -7.93 12.72 5.22
N ALA A 186 -8.18 13.02 6.51
CA ALA A 186 -9.45 13.58 6.95
C ALA A 186 -9.78 14.92 6.29
N ARG A 187 -8.77 15.68 5.87
CA ARG A 187 -8.96 16.92 5.10
C ARG A 187 -9.35 16.59 3.65
N ILE A 188 -8.61 15.71 2.98
CA ILE A 188 -8.90 15.27 1.60
C ILE A 188 -10.32 14.72 1.51
N MET A 189 -10.75 13.89 2.46
CA MET A 189 -12.09 13.29 2.44
C MET A 189 -13.22 14.32 2.64
N ARG A 190 -12.97 15.41 3.37
CA ARG A 190 -13.95 16.50 3.57
C ARG A 190 -14.04 17.46 2.38
N GLU A 191 -12.93 17.65 1.68
CA GLU A 191 -12.79 18.65 0.61
C GLU A 191 -12.93 18.02 -0.80
N SER A 192 -13.23 16.72 -0.91
CA SER A 192 -13.29 16.00 -2.19
C SER A 192 -14.36 14.90 -2.16
N TYR A 193 -14.44 14.11 -3.23
CA TYR A 193 -15.36 12.97 -3.32
C TYR A 193 -14.66 11.64 -3.06
N LEU A 194 -15.41 10.66 -2.57
CA LEU A 194 -14.98 9.28 -2.40
C LEU A 194 -15.58 8.40 -3.50
N VAL A 195 -14.75 7.57 -4.13
CA VAL A 195 -15.20 6.57 -5.10
C VAL A 195 -15.25 5.21 -4.41
N VAL A 196 -16.45 4.66 -4.26
CA VAL A 196 -16.64 3.29 -3.75
C VAL A 196 -16.64 2.34 -4.94
N LYS A 197 -15.65 1.44 -4.98
CA LYS A 197 -15.50 0.44 -6.04
C LYS A 197 -15.89 -0.94 -5.51
N VAL A 198 -16.62 -1.69 -6.32
CA VAL A 198 -16.79 -3.14 -6.12
C VAL A 198 -15.64 -3.85 -6.83
N ALA A 199 -15.11 -4.91 -6.22
CA ALA A 199 -14.07 -5.71 -6.87
C ALA A 199 -14.62 -6.29 -8.18
N GLU A 200 -14.00 -5.94 -9.31
CA GLU A 200 -14.39 -6.49 -10.61
C GLU A 200 -14.37 -8.02 -10.56
N GLU A 201 -15.48 -8.63 -10.96
CA GLU A 201 -15.50 -10.05 -11.28
C GLU A 201 -14.52 -10.29 -12.42
N VAL A 202 -13.60 -11.24 -12.24
CA VAL A 202 -12.70 -11.64 -13.33
C VAL A 202 -13.58 -12.39 -14.31
N SER A 203 -13.95 -11.76 -15.44
CA SER A 203 -14.58 -12.45 -16.55
C SER A 203 -13.67 -13.61 -16.97
N LYS A 204 -14.25 -14.79 -17.17
CA LYS A 204 -13.56 -16.03 -17.56
C LYS A 204 -13.06 -16.00 -19.02
N GLU A 205 -12.67 -14.85 -19.53
CA GLU A 205 -12.28 -14.67 -20.93
C GLU A 205 -10.77 -14.42 -21.01
N ALA A 206 -10.00 -15.45 -20.67
CA ALA A 206 -8.61 -15.63 -21.10
C ALA A 206 -8.13 -17.02 -20.65
N GLU A 207 -8.68 -18.07 -21.28
CA GLU A 207 -7.98 -19.34 -21.43
C GLU A 207 -7.03 -19.26 -22.63
#